data_AF-A0A9N8VC80-F1
#
_entry.id   AF-A0A9N8VC80-F1
#
_cell.length_a   1.000
_cell.length_b   1.000
_cell.length_c   1.000
_cell.angle_alpha   90.00
_cell.angle_beta   90.00
_cell.angle_gamma   90.00
#
_symmetry.space_group_name_H-M   'P 1'
#
loop_
_entity.id
_entity.type
_entity.pdbx_description
1 polymer ?
#
loop_
_entity_poly.entity_id
_entity_poly.type
_entity_poly.pdbx_seq_one_letter_code
_entity_poly.pdbx_strand_id
1 'polypeptide(L)' 'MDLNHWKSKLVGKVFLDDNAVKPDHVSDTECVRKRDLPEKHRVVREGYMYTADFDENRLQVHVDNNNTIHKVTAG' A
#
# COMPACT_ATOMS: atom_id res chain seq x y z
N MET A 1 -8.20 13.36 -2.45
CA MET A 1 -7.98 11.96 -2.91
C MET A 1 -9.23 11.13 -2.63
N ASP A 2 -9.68 10.26 -3.53
CA ASP A 2 -10.81 9.34 -3.27
C ASP A 2 -10.34 8.08 -2.51
N LEU A 3 -10.49 8.08 -1.19
CA LEU A 3 -10.08 6.97 -0.32
C LEU A 3 -10.84 5.67 -0.61
N ASN A 4 -12.12 5.75 -1.00
CA ASN A 4 -12.95 4.57 -1.23
C ASN A 4 -12.49 3.83 -2.50
N HIS A 5 -12.13 4.58 -3.55
CA HIS A 5 -11.51 4.00 -4.74
C HIS A 5 -10.25 3.19 -4.38
N TRP A 6 -9.34 3.78 -3.60
CA TRP A 6 -8.10 3.12 -3.19
C TRP A 6 -8.33 1.92 -2.27
N LYS A 7 -9.30 2.01 -1.36
CA LYS A 7 -9.65 0.88 -0.47
C LYS A 7 -10.08 -0.33 -1.29
N SER A 8 -11.00 -0.15 -2.24
CA SER A 8 -11.47 -1.22 -3.12
C SER A 8 -10.38 -1.74 -4.05
N LYS A 9 -9.44 -0.90 -4.48
CA LYS A 9 -8.34 -1.28 -5.38
C LYS A 9 -7.22 -2.06 -4.68
N LEU A 10 -6.93 -1.75 -3.42
CA LEU A 10 -5.70 -2.17 -2.75
C LEU A 10 -5.89 -3.25 -1.67
N VAL A 11 -6.96 -3.17 -0.88
CA VAL A 11 -7.12 -4.06 0.29
C VAL A 11 -7.22 -5.52 -0.17
N GLY A 12 -6.46 -6.40 0.49
CA GLY A 12 -6.35 -7.83 0.18
C GLY A 12 -5.27 -8.18 -0.85
N LYS A 13 -4.66 -7.19 -1.50
CA LYS A 13 -3.57 -7.42 -2.46
C LYS A 13 -2.21 -7.45 -1.80
N VAL A 14 -1.25 -8.11 -2.45
CA VAL A 14 0.15 -8.14 -2.04
C VAL A 14 0.84 -6.87 -2.52
N PHE A 15 1.43 -6.12 -1.60
CA PHE A 15 2.28 -4.97 -1.90
C PHE A 15 3.68 -5.42 -2.30
N LEU A 16 4.20 -4.84 -3.39
CA LEU A 16 5.57 -5.06 -3.85
C LEU A 16 6.26 -3.73 -4.11
N ASP A 17 7.49 -3.58 -3.64
CA ASP A 17 8.35 -2.51 -4.12
C ASP A 17 8.66 -2.71 -5.62
N ASP A 18 8.95 -1.64 -6.35
CA ASP A 18 9.03 -1.70 -7.83
C ASP A 18 10.07 -2.71 -8.33
N ASN A 19 11.17 -2.86 -7.60
CA ASN A 19 12.26 -3.78 -7.91
C ASN A 19 12.11 -5.14 -7.22
N ALA A 20 11.07 -5.36 -6.43
CA ALA A 20 10.86 -6.63 -5.73
C ALA A 20 10.44 -7.73 -6.73
N VAL A 21 10.99 -8.92 -6.50
CA VAL A 21 10.59 -10.15 -7.21
C VAL A 21 9.18 -10.50 -6.79
N LYS A 22 8.28 -10.63 -7.78
CA LYS A 22 6.91 -11.08 -7.52
C LYS A 22 6.95 -12.57 -7.18
N PRO A 23 6.31 -13.03 -6.09
CA PRO A 23 6.21 -14.47 -5.81
C PRO A 23 5.44 -15.19 -6.92
N ASP A 24 5.89 -16.40 -7.30
CA ASP A 24 5.29 -17.16 -8.42
C ASP A 24 3.82 -17.52 -8.21
N HIS A 25 3.38 -17.66 -6.95
CA HIS A 25 2.01 -18.00 -6.58
C HIS A 25 1.05 -16.79 -6.56
N VAL A 26 1.55 -15.56 -6.81
CA VAL A 26 0.73 -14.34 -6.82
C VAL A 26 0.53 -13.87 -8.25
N SER A 27 -0.72 -13.75 -8.68
CA SER A 27 -1.03 -13.21 -10.01
C SER A 27 -0.79 -11.70 -10.08
N ASP A 28 -0.63 -11.15 -11.28
CA ASP A 28 -0.41 -9.71 -11.46
C ASP A 28 -1.61 -8.89 -10.97
N THR A 29 -2.82 -9.46 -11.00
CA THR A 29 -4.04 -8.83 -10.49
C THR A 29 -4.14 -8.82 -8.96
N GLU A 30 -3.46 -9.75 -8.30
CA GLU A 30 -3.42 -9.89 -6.84
C GLU A 30 -2.26 -9.13 -6.20
N CYS A 31 -1.36 -8.56 -7.01
CA CYS A 31 -0.28 -7.71 -6.55
C CYS A 31 -0.49 -6.24 -6.92
N VAL A 32 0.12 -5.35 -6.15
CA VAL A 32 0.21 -3.91 -6.44
C VAL A 32 1.63 -3.47 -6.22
N ARG A 33 2.18 -2.73 -7.16
CA ARG A 33 3.52 -2.16 -7.05
C ARG A 33 3.48 -0.73 -6.53
N LYS A 34 4.59 -0.28 -5.96
CA LYS A 34 4.76 1.10 -5.49
C LYS A 34 4.44 2.15 -6.57
N ARG A 35 4.83 1.91 -7.82
CA ARG A 35 4.49 2.77 -8.97
C ARG A 35 2.99 2.87 -9.29
N ASP A 36 2.17 1.93 -8.80
CA ASP A 36 0.72 1.92 -9.04
C ASP A 36 -0.04 2.78 -8.00
N LEU A 37 0.68 3.27 -6.98
CA LEU A 37 0.20 4.17 -5.93
C LEU A 37 0.24 5.63 -6.42
N PRO A 38 -0.53 6.55 -5.81
CA PRO A 38 -0.49 7.95 -6.18
C PRO A 38 0.87 8.56 -5.81
N GLU A 39 1.23 9.69 -6.42
CA GLU A 39 2.51 10.38 -6.19
C GLU A 39 2.79 10.62 -4.69
N LYS A 40 1.80 11.13 -3.96
CA LYS A 40 1.84 11.25 -2.51
C LYS A 40 1.33 9.97 -1.84
N HIS A 41 2.25 9.10 -1.44
CA HIS A 41 1.93 7.92 -0.65
C HIS A 41 2.97 7.64 0.44
N ARG A 42 2.58 6.85 1.43
CA ARG A 42 3.45 6.27 2.45
C ARG A 42 3.05 4.82 2.67
N VAL A 43 4.03 3.93 2.62
CA VAL A 43 3.84 2.52 3.00
C VAL A 43 4.19 2.39 4.47
N VAL A 44 3.22 2.00 5.28
CA VAL A 44 3.37 1.77 6.71
C VAL A 44 3.41 0.27 6.93
N ARG A 45 4.53 -0.23 7.46
CA ARG A 45 4.72 -1.64 7.79
C ARG A 45 4.48 -1.85 9.28
N GLU A 46 3.85 -2.96 9.62
CA GLU A 46 3.65 -3.35 11.03
C GLU A 46 4.98 -3.35 11.80
N GLY A 47 4.97 -2.76 12.99
CA GLY A 47 6.15 -2.64 13.86
C GLY A 47 7.17 -1.56 13.48
N TYR A 48 7.01 -0.86 12.35
CA TYR A 48 7.88 0.25 11.98
C TYR A 48 7.38 1.57 12.55
N MET A 49 8.27 2.32 13.20
CA MET A 49 7.97 3.68 13.63
C MET A 49 7.92 4.62 12.41
N TYR A 50 6.93 5.51 12.39
CA TYR A 50 6.79 6.56 11.38
C TYR A 50 6.36 7.87 12.04
N THR A 51 6.69 9.00 11.42
CA THR A 51 6.29 10.32 11.91
C THR A 51 4.81 10.56 11.68
N ALA A 52 4.10 11.09 12.67
CA ALA A 52 2.66 11.38 12.57
C ALA A 52 2.37 12.77 11.96
N ASP A 53 3.19 13.22 11.01
CA ASP A 53 2.91 14.43 10.22
C ASP A 53 1.66 14.22 9.37
N PHE A 54 0.76 15.21 9.29
CA PHE A 54 -0.49 15.09 8.54
C PHE A 54 -0.37 15.75 7.16
N ASP A 55 -0.66 14.99 6.10
CA ASP A 55 -0.85 15.46 4.72
C ASP A 55 -2.15 14.85 4.16
N GLU A 56 -3.21 15.65 4.06
CA GLU A 56 -4.53 15.22 3.56
C GLU A 56 -4.49 14.64 2.13
N ASN A 57 -3.45 14.95 1.36
CA ASN A 57 -3.28 14.48 -0.01
C ASN A 57 -2.48 13.18 -0.10
N ARG A 58 -2.02 12.63 1.03
CA ARG A 58 -1.21 11.41 1.08
C ARG A 58 -2.03 10.16 1.35
N LEU A 59 -1.82 9.14 0.51
CA LEU A 59 -2.32 7.79 0.76
C LEU A 59 -1.36 7.05 1.70
N GLN A 60 -1.83 6.65 2.86
CA GLN A 60 -1.14 5.67 3.70
C GLN A 60 -1.62 4.26 3.37
N VAL A 61 -0.69 3.39 2.98
CA VAL A 61 -0.93 1.97 2.69
C VAL A 61 -0.35 1.16 3.84
N HIS A 62 -1.20 0.51 4.62
CA HIS A 62 -0.79 -0.31 5.76
C HIS A 62 -0.64 -1.75 5.30
N VAL A 63 0.55 -2.27 5.52
CA VAL A 63 1.01 -3.57 5.03
C VAL A 63 1.41 -4.43 6.21
N ASP A 64 0.91 -5.65 6.24
CA ASP A 64 1.24 -6.62 7.28
C ASP A 64 2.61 -7.29 7.04
N ASN A 65 3.00 -8.20 7.94
CA ASN A 65 4.26 -8.94 7.85
C ASN A 65 4.36 -9.87 6.63
N ASN A 66 3.24 -10.21 6.00
CA ASN A 66 3.17 -11.04 4.79
C ASN A 66 3.16 -10.19 3.50
N ASN A 67 3.45 -8.89 3.60
CA ASN A 67 3.30 -7.93 2.50
C ASN A 67 1.85 -7.77 1.99
N THR A 68 0.83 -8.13 2.76
CA THR A 68 -0.57 -7.96 2.37
C THR A 68 -1.10 -6.61 2.83
N ILE A 69 -1.75 -5.88 1.92
CA ILE A 69 -2.40 -4.60 2.23
C ILE A 69 -3.70 -4.90 2.98
N HIS A 70 -3.76 -4.57 4.26
CA HIS A 70 -4.95 -4.79 5.09
C HIS A 70 -5.75 -3.50 5.34
N LYS A 71 -5.12 -2.33 5.21
CA LYS A 71 -5.77 -1.05 5.48
C LYS A 71 -5.17 0.08 4.63
N VAL A 72 -6.02 1.05 4.29
CA VAL A 72 -5.62 2.31 3.66
C VAL A 72 -6.25 3.48 4.40
N THR A 73 -5.51 4.58 4.55
CA THR A 73 -5.99 5.82 5.18
C THR A 73 -5.51 7.03 4.40
N ALA A 74 -6.21 8.16 4.54
CA ALA A 74 -5.73 9.46 4.08
C ALA A 74 -5.09 10.20 5.27
N GLY A 75 -3.93 10.83 5.06
CA GLY A 75 -3.22 11.63 6.07
C GLY A 75 -1.71 11.51 6.06
#